data_AF-A0A1G2CDH4-F1
#
_entry.id   AF-A0A1G2CDH4-F1
#
_cell.length_a   1.000
_cell.length_b   1.000
_cell.length_c   1.000
_cell.angle_alpha   90.00
_cell.angle_beta   90.00
_cell.angle_gamma   90.00
#
_symmetry.space_group_name_H-M   'P 1'
#
loop_
_entity.id
_entity.type
_entity.pdbx_description
1 polymer ?
#
loop_
_entity_poly.entity_id
_entity_poly.type
_entity_poly.pdbx_seq_one_letter_code
_entity_poly.pdbx_strand_id
1 'polypeptide(L)' 'MVNQVATISKRVSGGEELVVVKRRDFEQFRKWQDGTHDALAKVRRGRAEYKNGKTIVASSSKRFR' A
#
# COMPACT_ATOMS: atom_id res chain seq x y z
N MET A 1 4.72 4.72 19.25
CA MET A 1 4.80 6.14 19.65
C MET A 1 3.61 6.85 19.02
N VAL A 2 2.74 7.43 19.85
CA VAL A 2 1.57 8.18 19.36
C VAL A 2 2.07 9.48 18.75
N ASN A 3 2.00 9.60 17.43
CA ASN A 3 2.33 10.84 16.75
C ASN A 3 1.31 11.89 17.18
N GLN A 4 1.78 12.95 17.84
CA GLN A 4 0.98 14.14 18.07
C GLN A 4 0.60 14.73 16.71
N VAL A 5 -0.62 14.45 16.28
CA VAL A 5 -1.25 15.07 15.14
C VAL A 5 -1.62 16.48 15.59
N ALA A 6 -0.96 17.50 15.04
CA ALA A 6 -1.29 18.88 15.34
C ALA A 6 -2.45 19.31 14.46
N THR A 7 -3.50 19.83 15.06
CA THR A 7 -4.69 20.31 14.33
C THR A 7 -4.74 21.83 14.38
N ILE A 8 -4.86 22.48 13.23
CA ILE A 8 -5.08 23.92 13.13
C ILE A 8 -6.58 24.14 13.03
N SER A 9 -7.13 24.85 14.02
CA SER A 9 -8.56 25.12 14.10
C SER A 9 -9.05 26.02 12.98
N LYS A 10 -10.32 25.85 12.60
CA LYS A 10 -11.04 26.64 11.57
C LYS A 10 -10.92 28.15 11.72
N ARG A 11 -10.80 28.64 12.97
CA ARG A 11 -10.65 30.08 13.27
C ARG A 11 -9.33 30.66 12.77
N VAL A 12 -8.29 29.84 12.69
CA VAL A 12 -6.92 30.25 12.30
C VAL A 12 -6.70 30.05 10.80
N SER A 13 -7.31 29.01 10.22
CA SER A 13 -7.16 28.59 8.82
C SER A 13 -8.19 29.19 7.85
N GLY A 14 -9.13 30.01 8.32
CA GLY A 14 -10.09 30.71 7.45
C GLY A 14 -11.31 29.88 7.02
N GLY A 15 -11.67 28.82 7.77
CA GLY A 15 -12.92 28.09 7.57
C GLY A 15 -12.80 26.56 7.63
N GLU A 16 -11.63 26.01 7.35
CA GLU A 16 -11.40 24.56 7.27
C GLU A 16 -10.47 24.05 8.36
N GLU A 17 -10.73 22.89 8.93
CA GLU A 17 -9.84 22.31 9.94
C GLU A 17 -8.67 21.62 9.24
N LEU A 18 -7.44 22.04 9.55
CA LEU A 18 -6.25 21.48 8.90
C LEU A 18 -5.55 20.51 9.85
N VAL A 19 -5.13 19.38 9.31
CA VAL A 19 -4.37 18.35 10.04
C VAL A 19 -2.92 18.41 9.58
N VAL A 20 -2.02 18.71 10.51
CA VAL A 20 -0.59 18.79 10.24
C VAL A 20 0.07 17.47 10.58
N VAL A 21 0.71 16.89 9.56
CA VAL A 21 1.49 15.65 9.67
C VAL A 21 2.95 15.96 9.35
N LYS A 22 3.87 15.31 10.06
CA LYS A 22 5.29 15.42 9.73
C LYS A 22 5.53 14.86 8.33
N ARG A 23 6.29 15.61 7.53
CA ARG A 23 6.63 15.22 6.16
C ARG A 23 7.21 13.80 6.07
N ARG A 24 8.14 13.44 6.98
CA ARG A 24 8.74 12.10 7.04
C ARG A 24 7.69 10.99 7.17
N ASP A 25 6.71 11.19 8.04
CA ASP A 25 5.68 10.18 8.31
C ASP A 25 4.72 10.06 7.13
N PHE A 26 4.39 11.20 6.49
CA PHE A 26 3.59 11.21 5.26
C PHE A 26 4.31 10.49 4.11
N GLU A 27 5.61 10.76 3.90
CA GLU A 27 6.40 10.07 2.88
C GLU A 27 6.51 8.56 3.15
N GLN A 28 6.67 8.17 4.41
CA GLN A 28 6.69 6.75 4.79
C GLN A 28 5.34 6.08 4.53
N PHE A 29 4.24 6.75 4.87
CA PHE A 29 2.89 6.28 4.57
C PHE A 29 2.67 6.12 3.06
N ARG A 30 3.10 7.10 2.25
CA ARG A 30 3.01 7.03 0.78
C ARG A 30 3.74 5.81 0.22
N LYS A 31 4.98 5.57 0.65
CA LYS A 31 5.74 4.37 0.23
C LYS A 31 5.04 3.07 0.59
N TRP A 32 4.49 3.00 1.80
CA TRP A 32 3.72 1.83 2.24
C TRP A 32 2.44 1.65 1.41
N GLN A 33 1.73 2.73 1.11
CA GLN A 33 0.52 2.72 0.29
C GLN A 33 0.82 2.20 -1.13
N ASP A 34 1.91 2.68 -1.74
CA ASP A 34 2.34 2.26 -3.08
C ASP A 34 2.70 0.76 -3.09
N GLY A 35 3.46 0.29 -2.10
CA GLY A 35 3.79 -1.13 -1.96
C GLY A 35 2.58 -2.03 -1.74
N THR A 36 1.61 -1.55 -0.95
CA THR A 36 0.35 -2.28 -0.71
C THR A 36 -0.50 -2.35 -1.98
N HIS A 37 -0.57 -1.25 -2.75
CA HIS A 37 -1.29 -1.23 -4.02
C HIS A 37 -0.66 -2.21 -5.02
N ASP A 38 0.66 -2.20 -5.17
CA ASP A 38 1.37 -3.13 -6.04
C ASP A 38 1.13 -4.59 -5.64
N ALA A 39 1.21 -4.92 -4.35
CA ALA A 39 0.92 -6.26 -3.85
C ALA A 39 -0.51 -6.70 -4.18
N LEU A 40 -1.51 -5.83 -3.94
CA LEU A 40 -2.91 -6.11 -4.27
C LEU A 40 -3.12 -6.27 -5.79
N ALA A 41 -2.46 -5.47 -6.60
CA ALA A 41 -2.52 -5.56 -8.06
C ALA A 41 -1.99 -6.92 -8.55
N LYS A 42 -0.85 -7.38 -8.02
CA LYS A 42 -0.28 -8.70 -8.31
C LYS A 42 -1.21 -9.84 -7.90
N VAL A 43 -1.83 -9.76 -6.72
CA VAL A 43 -2.79 -10.77 -6.26
C VAL A 43 -4.03 -10.80 -7.15
N ARG A 44 -4.60 -9.64 -7.50
CA ARG A 44 -5.76 -9.55 -8.39
C ARG A 44 -5.44 -10.13 -9.77
N ARG A 45 -4.28 -9.80 -10.32
CA ARG A 45 -3.79 -10.34 -11.60
C ARG A 45 -3.62 -11.86 -11.53
N GLY A 46 -2.93 -12.38 -10.51
CA GLY A 46 -2.74 -13.81 -10.34
C GLY A 46 -4.05 -14.58 -10.19
N ARG A 47 -5.03 -14.04 -9.45
CA ARG A 47 -6.38 -14.62 -9.35
C ARG A 47 -7.11 -14.64 -10.70
N ALA A 48 -7.00 -13.57 -11.49
CA ALA A 48 -7.61 -13.51 -12.81
C ALA A 48 -6.96 -14.52 -13.79
N GLU A 49 -5.64 -14.62 -13.79
CA GLU A 49 -4.89 -15.59 -14.61
C GLU A 49 -5.20 -17.03 -14.21
N TYR A 50 -5.34 -17.31 -12.90
CA TYR A 50 -5.80 -18.60 -12.37
C TYR A 50 -7.20 -18.96 -12.84
N LYS A 51 -8.15 -18.04 -12.70
CA LYS A 51 -9.54 -18.26 -13.08
C LYS A 51 -9.70 -18.51 -14.59
N ASN A 52 -8.83 -17.90 -15.40
CA ASN A 52 -8.82 -18.05 -16.85
C ASN A 52 -7.96 -19.23 -17.35
N GLY A 53 -7.42 -20.07 -16.46
CA GLY A 53 -6.61 -21.24 -16.84
C GLY A 53 -5.27 -20.91 -17.50
N LYS A 54 -4.77 -19.68 -17.34
CA LYS A 54 -3.49 -19.22 -17.93
C LYS A 54 -2.29 -19.42 -17.01
N THR A 55 -2.43 -20.21 -15.94
CA THR A 55 -1.37 -20.40 -14.94
C THR A 55 -0.31 -21.36 -15.45
N ILE A 56 0.94 -20.90 -15.50
CA ILE A 56 2.09 -21.76 -15.83
C ILE A 56 2.48 -22.53 -14.55
N VAL A 57 2.29 -23.85 -14.54
CA VAL A 57 2.76 -24.71 -13.46
C VAL A 57 4.25 -24.94 -13.63
N ALA A 58 5.07 -24.19 -12.91
CA ALA A 58 6.49 -24.47 -12.80
C ALA A 58 6.68 -25.66 -11.86
N SER A 59 7.06 -26.82 -12.41
CA SER A 59 7.50 -27.97 -11.62
C SER A 59 9.02 -28.03 -11.58
N SER A 60 9.61 -28.20 -10.41
CA SER A 60 11.04 -28.50 -10.31
C SER A 60 11.27 -29.96 -10.69
N SER A 61 12.24 -30.24 -11.56
CA SER A 61 12.64 -31.61 -11.85
C SER A 61 13.10 -32.28 -10.54
N LYS A 62 12.55 -33.47 -10.24
CA LYS A 62 13.06 -34.30 -9.13
C LYS A 62 14.55 -34.52 -9.38
N ARG A 63 15.41 -34.08 -8.46
CA ARG A 63 16.82 -34.51 -8.43
C ARG A 63 16.83 -36.03 -8.38
N PHE A 64 17.18 -36.68 -9.48
CA PHE A 64 17.56 -38.08 -9.46
C PHE A 64 18.83 -38.17 -8.62
N ARG A 65 18.77 -38.97 -7.55
CA ARG A 65 19.88 -39.26 -6.66
C ARG A 65 20.40 -40.66 -6.98
#